data_AF-A0A960K245-F1
#
_entry.id   AF-A0A960K245-F1
#
_cell.length_a   1.000
_cell.length_b   1.000
_cell.length_c   1.000
_cell.angle_alpha   90.00
_cell.angle_beta   90.00
_cell.angle_gamma   90.00
#
_symmetry.space_group_name_H-M   'P 1'
#
loop_
_entity.id
_entity.type
_entity.pdbx_description
1 polymer ?
#
loop_
_entity_poly.entity_id
_entity_poly.type
_entity_poly.pdbx_seq_one_letter_code
_entity_poly.pdbx_strand_id
1 'polypeptide(L)'
;MDPERLQPVPPDFPRGVKLLHDPVRNKGTAFREEERDLLGLRGLLPPRVFDLESQMRRVMGNLRQKTTDLERYIFLVSLQDRNETLFYRVLTQHLAELMPIVYTPTVGKACQLFGHIFRRPRGLFVTADDEERFDRVLANWPH
;
A
#
# COMPACT_ATOMS: atom_id res chain seq x y z
N MET A 1 -17.54 -25.86 12.20
CA MET A 1 -16.63 -24.79 12.68
C MET A 1 -17.32 -23.48 12.39
N ASP A 2 -17.60 -22.71 13.44
CA ASP A 2 -18.42 -21.49 13.40
C ASP A 2 -17.65 -20.35 12.68
N PRO A 3 -18.08 -19.89 11.49
CA PRO A 3 -17.30 -18.97 10.65
C PRO A 3 -17.38 -17.48 11.08
N GLU A 4 -18.05 -17.14 12.19
CA GLU A 4 -18.38 -15.74 12.54
C GLU A 4 -17.87 -15.24 13.90
N ARG A 5 -17.02 -15.98 14.62
CA ARG A 5 -16.36 -15.39 15.79
C ARG A 5 -15.22 -14.49 15.36
N LEU A 6 -15.50 -13.19 15.27
CA LEU A 6 -14.48 -12.14 15.31
C LEU A 6 -13.57 -12.43 16.50
N GLN A 7 -12.33 -12.85 16.21
CA GLN A 7 -11.32 -13.05 17.23
C GLN A 7 -11.11 -11.71 17.97
N PRO A 8 -10.88 -11.72 19.28
CA PRO A 8 -10.62 -10.51 20.03
C PRO A 8 -9.42 -9.78 19.40
N VAL A 9 -9.62 -8.53 19.01
CA VAL A 9 -8.58 -7.69 18.42
C VAL A 9 -7.54 -7.40 19.50
N PRO A 10 -6.25 -7.73 19.27
CA PRO A 10 -5.19 -7.48 20.27
C PRO A 10 -5.18 -6.02 20.74
N PRO A 11 -4.79 -5.75 22.01
CA PRO A 11 -4.74 -4.39 22.55
C PRO A 11 -3.87 -3.44 21.69
N ASP A 12 -2.75 -3.94 21.18
CA ASP A 12 -1.78 -3.16 20.40
C ASP A 12 -2.11 -3.07 18.91
N PHE A 13 -3.24 -3.63 18.48
CA PHE A 13 -3.66 -3.55 17.09
C PHE A 13 -4.04 -2.11 16.73
N PRO A 14 -3.53 -1.54 15.61
CA PRO A 14 -3.81 -0.16 15.23
C PRO A 14 -5.30 0.05 14.95
N ARG A 15 -5.82 1.22 15.31
CA ARG A 15 -7.23 1.61 15.17
C ARG A 15 -7.37 2.99 14.53
N GLY A 16 -8.56 3.29 14.04
CA GLY A 16 -8.88 4.60 13.46
C GLY A 16 -7.91 4.99 12.34
N VAL A 17 -7.48 6.25 12.35
CA VAL A 17 -6.57 6.80 11.33
C VAL A 17 -5.22 6.09 11.30
N LYS A 18 -4.70 5.60 12.44
CA LYS A 18 -3.43 4.85 12.48
C LYS A 18 -3.52 3.57 11.63
N LEU A 19 -4.65 2.86 11.70
CA LEU A 19 -4.89 1.68 10.86
C LEU A 19 -5.01 2.04 9.37
N LEU A 20 -5.67 3.16 9.04
CA LEU A 20 -5.79 3.62 7.66
C LEU A 20 -4.46 4.10 7.05
N HIS A 21 -3.47 4.40 7.88
CA HIS A 21 -2.12 4.77 7.47
C HIS A 21 -1.12 3.62 7.48
N ASP A 22 -1.51 2.45 7.97
CA ASP A 22 -0.73 1.23 7.92
C ASP A 22 -1.02 0.49 6.61
N PRO A 23 -0.12 0.52 5.61
CA PRO A 23 -0.40 -0.06 4.31
C PRO A 23 -0.48 -1.59 4.32
N VAL A 24 0.08 -2.26 5.34
CA VAL A 24 0.04 -3.72 5.49
C VAL A 24 -1.36 -4.16 5.94
N ARG A 25 -1.99 -3.36 6.83
CA ARG A 25 -3.28 -3.71 7.46
C ARG A 25 -4.49 -2.98 6.86
N ASN A 26 -4.27 -1.89 6.14
CA ASN A 26 -5.35 -1.09 5.57
C ASN A 26 -6.08 -1.81 4.43
N LYS A 27 -7.38 -2.07 4.61
CA LYS A 27 -8.26 -2.63 3.57
C LYS A 27 -9.00 -1.54 2.77
N GLY A 28 -8.86 -0.27 3.16
CA GLY A 28 -9.61 0.85 2.60
C GLY A 28 -11.12 0.59 2.68
N THR A 29 -11.83 0.75 1.57
CA THR A 29 -13.28 0.54 1.53
C THR A 29 -13.72 -0.93 1.64
N ALA A 30 -12.80 -1.88 1.77
CA ALA A 30 -13.10 -3.31 1.96
C ALA A 30 -13.29 -3.70 3.43
N PHE A 31 -13.07 -2.79 4.39
CA PHE A 31 -13.52 -3.02 5.76
C PHE A 31 -15.04 -3.15 5.80
N ARG A 32 -15.53 -4.27 6.35
CA ARG A 32 -16.97 -4.53 6.59
C ARG A 32 -17.50 -3.61 7.68
N GLU A 33 -18.83 -3.51 7.78
CA GLU A 33 -19.48 -2.65 8.78
C GLU A 33 -19.06 -3.01 10.21
N GLU A 34 -19.02 -4.30 10.54
CA GLU A 34 -18.63 -4.78 11.88
C GLU A 34 -17.16 -4.46 12.18
N GLU A 35 -16.28 -4.58 11.18
CA GLU A 35 -14.87 -4.19 11.31
C GLU A 35 -14.73 -2.68 11.53
N ARG A 36 -15.57 -1.87 10.87
CA ARG A 36 -15.53 -0.41 11.03
C ARG A 36 -15.95 0.02 12.43
N ASP A 37 -16.97 -0.61 12.98
CA ASP A 37 -17.43 -0.32 14.34
C ASP A 37 -16.36 -0.77 15.36
N LEU A 38 -15.85 -1.99 15.20
CA LEU A 38 -14.85 -2.58 16.11
C LEU A 38 -13.51 -1.82 16.09
N LEU A 39 -13.06 -1.34 14.93
CA LEU A 39 -11.74 -0.73 14.74
C LEU A 39 -11.78 0.81 14.76
N GLY A 40 -12.93 1.41 15.07
CA GLY A 40 -13.09 2.87 15.15
C GLY A 40 -12.93 3.58 13.80
N LEU A 41 -13.46 2.98 12.73
CA LEU A 41 -13.40 3.51 11.35
C LEU A 41 -14.72 4.14 10.89
N ARG A 42 -15.79 4.03 11.67
CA ARG A 42 -17.08 4.64 11.34
C ARG A 42 -16.93 6.15 11.16
N GLY A 43 -17.43 6.69 10.05
CA GLY A 43 -17.27 8.10 9.67
C GLY A 43 -15.93 8.45 9.01
N LEU A 44 -14.92 7.57 9.02
CA LEU A 44 -13.62 7.78 8.36
C LEU A 44 -13.56 7.25 6.93
N LEU A 45 -14.56 6.45 6.52
CA LEU A 45 -14.67 5.84 5.20
C LEU A 45 -16.06 6.11 4.60
N PRO A 46 -16.17 6.22 3.27
CA PRO A 46 -17.47 6.25 2.60
C PRO A 46 -18.34 5.04 2.98
N PRO A 47 -19.68 5.19 3.02
CA PRO A 47 -20.56 4.17 3.60
C PRO A 47 -20.59 2.86 2.81
N ARG A 48 -20.31 2.89 1.50
CA ARG A 48 -20.33 1.67 0.69
C ARG A 48 -19.10 0.81 0.96
N VAL A 49 -19.32 -0.45 1.31
CA VAL A 49 -18.30 -1.49 1.33
C VAL A 49 -18.05 -1.98 -0.09
N PHE A 50 -16.77 -2.09 -0.47
CA PHE A 50 -16.35 -2.65 -1.77
C PHE A 50 -15.42 -3.81 -1.54
N ASP A 51 -15.75 -4.97 -2.08
CA ASP A 51 -14.86 -6.13 -2.06
C ASP A 51 -13.55 -5.87 -2.83
N LEU A 52 -12.58 -6.76 -2.64
CA LEU A 52 -11.26 -6.65 -3.22
C LEU A 52 -11.30 -6.60 -4.76
N GLU A 53 -12.18 -7.39 -5.38
CA GLU A 53 -12.37 -7.43 -6.84
C GLU A 53 -12.90 -6.10 -7.39
N SER A 54 -13.86 -5.47 -6.71
CA SER A 54 -14.39 -4.16 -7.08
C SER A 54 -13.34 -3.06 -6.92
N GLN A 55 -12.54 -3.12 -5.85
CA GLN A 55 -11.42 -2.21 -5.67
C GLN A 55 -10.37 -2.37 -6.78
N MET A 56 -10.00 -3.60 -7.13
CA MET A 56 -9.06 -3.91 -8.21
C MET A 56 -9.56 -3.38 -9.57
N ARG A 57 -10.83 -3.61 -9.92
CA ARG A 57 -11.43 -3.07 -11.16
C ARG A 57 -11.32 -1.55 -11.23
N ARG A 58 -11.60 -0.84 -10.12
CA ARG A 58 -11.45 0.62 -10.04
C ARG A 58 -9.99 1.05 -10.19
N VAL A 59 -9.06 0.35 -9.55
CA VAL A 59 -7.63 0.60 -9.66
C VAL A 59 -7.17 0.47 -11.12
N MET A 60 -7.50 -0.63 -11.79
CA MET A 60 -7.12 -0.86 -13.19
C MET A 60 -7.77 0.14 -14.14
N GLY A 61 -9.02 0.53 -13.92
CA GLY A 61 -9.68 1.59 -14.69
C GLY A 61 -8.93 2.92 -14.60
N ASN A 62 -8.55 3.33 -13.39
CA ASN A 62 -7.78 4.57 -13.17
C ASN A 62 -6.34 4.48 -13.71
N LEU A 63 -5.73 3.29 -13.61
CA LEU A 63 -4.36 3.06 -14.08
C LEU A 63 -4.25 3.16 -15.61
N ARG A 64 -5.20 2.54 -16.33
CA ARG A 64 -5.21 2.55 -17.80
C ARG A 64 -5.50 3.92 -18.39
N GLN A 65 -6.12 4.82 -17.63
CA GLN A 65 -6.32 6.23 -18.00
C GLN A 65 -5.05 7.09 -17.87
N LYS A 66 -3.99 6.61 -17.21
CA LYS A 66 -2.71 7.34 -17.15
C LYS A 66 -2.08 7.41 -18.54
N THR A 67 -1.43 8.52 -18.83
CA THR A 67 -0.93 8.82 -20.18
C THR A 67 0.46 8.25 -20.41
N THR A 68 1.28 8.17 -19.36
CA THR A 68 2.65 7.66 -19.45
C THR A 68 2.89 6.50 -18.48
N ASP A 69 3.88 5.66 -18.79
CA ASP A 69 4.28 4.57 -17.90
C ASP A 69 4.86 5.08 -16.59
N LEU A 70 5.50 6.24 -16.59
CA LEU A 70 5.95 6.88 -15.36
C LEU A 70 4.77 7.27 -14.46
N GLU A 71 3.68 7.80 -15.01
CA GLU A 71 2.46 8.07 -14.25
C GLU A 71 1.82 6.80 -13.71
N ARG A 72 1.84 5.71 -14.50
CA ARG A 72 1.37 4.38 -14.06
C ARG A 72 2.22 3.85 -12.90
N TYR A 73 3.54 3.95 -13.01
CA TYR A 73 4.47 3.59 -11.94
C TYR A 73 4.18 4.38 -10.65
N ILE A 74 4.10 5.71 -10.74
CA ILE A 74 3.80 6.59 -9.60
C ILE A 74 2.46 6.21 -8.95
N PHE A 75 1.45 5.89 -9.77
CA PHE A 75 0.15 5.46 -9.28
C PHE A 75 0.21 4.12 -8.53
N LEU A 76 0.95 3.14 -9.06
CA LEU A 76 1.13 1.83 -8.44
C LEU A 76 1.93 1.91 -7.14
N VAL A 77 3.01 2.70 -7.08
CA VAL A 77 3.75 2.95 -5.84
C VAL A 77 2.84 3.63 -4.80
N SER A 78 2.05 4.63 -5.21
CA SER A 78 1.09 5.29 -4.30
C SER A 78 -0.01 4.33 -3.81
N LEU A 79 -0.35 3.29 -4.59
CA LEU A 79 -1.27 2.24 -4.14
C LEU A 79 -0.59 1.34 -3.10
N GLN A 80 0.65 0.93 -3.35
CA GLN A 80 1.45 0.13 -2.42
C GLN A 80 1.58 0.85 -1.07
N ASP A 81 1.87 2.15 -1.07
CA ASP A 81 1.97 3.00 0.12
C ASP A 81 0.68 3.17 0.93
N ARG A 82 -0.46 2.76 0.37
CA ARG A 82 -1.77 2.89 1.01
C ARG A 82 -2.37 1.54 1.38
N ASN A 83 -2.19 0.52 0.56
CA ASN A 83 -2.79 -0.81 0.72
C ASN A 83 -1.97 -1.84 -0.07
N GLU A 84 -1.09 -2.56 0.62
CA GLU A 84 -0.20 -3.56 0.03
C GLU A 84 -0.96 -4.77 -0.48
N THR A 85 -1.98 -5.23 0.24
CA THR A 85 -2.82 -6.36 -0.20
C THR A 85 -3.45 -6.08 -1.57
N LEU A 86 -4.03 -4.90 -1.76
CA LEU A 86 -4.63 -4.50 -3.03
C LEU A 86 -3.58 -4.29 -4.12
N PHE A 87 -2.43 -3.71 -3.79
CA PHE A 87 -1.30 -3.59 -4.73
C PHE A 87 -0.88 -4.95 -5.28
N TYR A 88 -0.59 -5.92 -4.40
CA TYR A 88 -0.16 -7.25 -4.83
C TYR A 88 -1.28 -8.03 -5.53
N ARG A 89 -2.55 -7.86 -5.12
CA ARG A 89 -3.69 -8.45 -5.85
C ARG A 89 -3.75 -7.94 -7.29
N VAL A 90 -3.62 -6.63 -7.49
CA VAL A 90 -3.63 -6.01 -8.82
C VAL A 90 -2.44 -6.50 -9.65
N LEU A 91 -1.24 -6.50 -9.08
CA LEU A 91 -0.02 -6.93 -9.76
C LEU A 91 -0.09 -8.40 -10.19
N THR A 92 -0.50 -9.29 -9.29
CA THR A 92 -0.59 -10.74 -9.59
C THR A 92 -1.66 -11.06 -10.63
N GLN A 93 -2.79 -10.36 -10.60
CA GLN A 93 -3.87 -10.55 -11.58
C GLN A 93 -3.53 -10.04 -12.99
N HIS A 94 -2.69 -9.00 -13.09
CA HIS A 94 -2.34 -8.32 -14.34
C HIS A 94 -0.83 -8.34 -14.60
N LEU A 95 -0.15 -9.41 -14.20
CA LEU A 95 1.32 -9.44 -14.14
C LEU A 95 1.98 -9.10 -15.47
N ALA A 96 1.55 -9.71 -16.58
CA ALA A 96 2.11 -9.45 -17.90
C ALA A 96 1.97 -7.97 -18.34
N GLU A 97 0.87 -7.32 -17.99
CA GLU A 97 0.61 -5.90 -18.29
C GLU A 97 1.44 -4.97 -17.40
N LEU A 98 1.66 -5.34 -16.13
CA LEU A 98 2.20 -4.45 -15.12
C LEU A 98 3.70 -4.64 -14.81
N MET A 99 4.28 -5.79 -15.13
CA MET A 99 5.72 -6.03 -15.01
C MET A 99 6.59 -4.94 -15.67
N PRO A 100 6.35 -4.52 -16.93
CA PRO A 100 7.17 -3.47 -17.55
C PRO A 100 6.97 -2.08 -16.91
N ILE A 101 5.92 -1.90 -16.12
CA ILE A 101 5.63 -0.66 -15.39
C ILE A 101 6.34 -0.64 -14.04
N VAL A 102 6.25 -1.71 -13.25
CA VAL A 102 6.86 -1.77 -11.90
C VAL A 102 8.34 -2.15 -11.93
N TYR A 103 8.82 -2.70 -13.05
CA TYR A 103 10.21 -3.09 -13.26
C TYR A 103 10.76 -2.47 -14.55
N THR A 104 11.69 -3.14 -15.21
CA THR A 104 12.31 -2.66 -16.44
C THR A 104 11.29 -2.58 -17.59
N PRO A 105 11.30 -1.50 -18.39
CA PRO A 105 12.25 -0.38 -18.39
C PRO A 105 11.86 0.79 -17.46
N THR A 106 10.60 0.88 -17.02
CA THR A 106 10.03 2.07 -16.37
C THR A 106 10.72 2.40 -15.04
N VAL A 107 11.11 1.40 -14.25
CA VAL A 107 11.82 1.62 -12.98
C VAL A 107 13.14 2.36 -13.20
N GLY A 108 13.83 2.15 -14.33
CA GLY A 108 15.04 2.90 -14.66
C GLY A 108 14.77 4.38 -14.86
N LYS A 109 13.67 4.72 -15.53
CA LYS A 109 13.23 6.12 -15.67
C LYS A 109 12.80 6.72 -14.34
N ALA A 110 12.14 5.93 -13.49
CA ALA A 110 11.79 6.35 -12.14
C ALA A 110 13.04 6.64 -11.30
N CYS A 111 14.09 5.83 -11.38
CA CYS A 111 15.37 6.08 -10.71
C CYS A 111 16.01 7.40 -11.16
N GLN A 112 16.03 7.68 -12.47
CA GLN A 112 16.57 8.95 -13.00
C GLN A 112 15.82 10.18 -12.47
N LEU A 113 14.53 10.04 -12.18
CA LEU A 113 13.67 11.12 -11.71
C LEU A 113 13.33 11.00 -10.22
N PHE A 114 14.02 10.12 -9.47
CA PHE A 114 13.60 9.70 -8.13
C PHE A 114 13.40 10.88 -7.18
N GLY A 115 14.35 11.82 -7.18
CA GLY A 115 14.25 13.04 -6.35
C GLY A 115 13.01 13.88 -6.65
N HIS A 116 12.54 13.92 -7.90
CA HIS A 116 11.35 14.68 -8.29
C HIS A 116 10.04 13.95 -7.98
N ILE A 117 10.04 12.61 -8.06
CA ILE A 117 8.84 11.80 -7.86
C ILE A 117 8.72 11.22 -6.45
N PHE A 118 9.70 11.50 -5.58
CA PHE A 118 9.73 11.05 -4.19
C PHE A 118 8.49 11.52 -3.41
N ARG A 119 7.87 10.62 -2.65
CA ARG A 119 6.61 10.90 -1.91
C ARG A 119 6.63 10.31 -0.50
N ARG A 120 6.87 9.01 -0.41
CA ARG A 120 7.01 8.28 0.86
C ARG A 120 8.27 7.44 0.81
N PRO A 121 9.03 7.40 1.91
CA PRO A 121 10.19 6.52 1.99
C PRO A 121 9.73 5.06 2.01
N ARG A 122 10.40 4.23 1.22
CA ARG A 122 10.32 2.76 1.28
C ARG A 122 11.73 2.21 1.32
N GLY A 123 11.96 1.24 2.20
CA GLY A 123 13.27 0.70 2.48
C GLY A 123 14.09 1.60 3.41
N LEU A 124 15.39 1.35 3.45
CA LEU A 124 16.35 2.03 4.29
C LEU A 124 17.42 2.66 3.41
N PHE A 125 17.81 3.89 3.74
CA PHE A 125 18.90 4.61 3.07
C PHE A 125 20.11 4.58 4.00
N VAL A 126 21.24 4.11 3.48
CA VAL A 126 22.51 4.04 4.22
C VAL A 126 23.58 4.69 3.36
N THR A 127 24.39 5.56 3.94
CA THR A 127 25.51 6.22 3.26
C THR A 127 26.85 5.81 3.87
N ALA A 128 27.96 6.19 3.23
CA ALA A 128 29.29 5.97 3.79
C ALA A 128 29.49 6.71 5.13
N ASP A 129 28.79 7.82 5.34
CA ASP A 129 28.86 8.59 6.60
C ASP A 129 28.23 7.84 7.79
N ASP A 130 27.47 6.77 7.52
CA ASP A 130 26.81 5.95 8.54
C ASP A 130 27.70 4.82 9.09
N GLU A 131 28.97 4.70 8.65
CA GLU A 131 29.87 3.59 9.00
C GLU A 131 29.92 3.30 10.53
N GLU A 132 30.17 4.32 11.35
CA GLU A 132 30.24 4.17 12.81
C GLU A 132 28.87 4.00 13.51
N ARG A 133 27.77 4.21 12.77
CA ARG A 133 26.39 4.17 13.29
C ARG A 133 25.49 3.19 12.54
N PHE A 134 26.07 2.27 11.78
CA PHE A 134 25.33 1.35 10.91
C PHE A 134 24.27 0.56 11.68
N ASP A 135 24.64 -0.01 12.84
CA ASP A 135 23.70 -0.74 13.71
C ASP A 135 22.52 0.12 14.18
N ARG A 136 22.77 1.41 14.45
CA ARG A 136 21.70 2.35 14.85
C ARG A 136 20.77 2.67 13.69
N VAL A 137 21.29 2.76 12.47
CA VAL A 137 20.48 2.97 11.26
C VAL A 137 19.61 1.75 10.99
N LEU A 138 20.16 0.53 11.09
CA LEU A 138 19.42 -0.71 10.94
C LEU A 138 18.32 -0.87 12.01
N ALA A 139 18.61 -0.52 13.26
CA ALA A 139 17.66 -0.62 14.37
C ALA A 139 16.40 0.27 14.22
N ASN A 140 16.41 1.24 13.29
CA ASN A 140 15.22 2.03 12.96
C ASN A 140 14.21 1.28 12.07
N TRP A 141 14.59 0.14 11.47
CA TRP A 141 13.68 -0.67 10.67
C TRP A 141 12.66 -1.37 11.60
N PRO A 142 11.34 -1.24 11.39
CA PRO A 142 10.33 -1.64 12.37
C PRO A 142 9.99 -3.15 12.34
N HIS A 143 10.78 -3.98 11.65
CA HIS A 143 10.50 -5.40 11.41
C HIS A 143 11.72 -6.28 11.69
#